data_AF-W0EGQ0-F1
#
_entry.id   AF-W0EGQ0-F1
#
_cell.length_a   1.000
_cell.length_b   1.000
_cell.length_c   1.000
_cell.angle_alpha   90.00
_cell.angle_beta   90.00
_cell.angle_gamma   90.00
#
_symmetry.space_group_name_H-M   'P 1'
#
loop_
_entity.id
_entity.type
_entity.pdbx_description
1 polymer ?
#
loop_
_entity_poly.entity_id
_entity_poly.type
_entity_poly.pdbx_seq_one_letter_code
_entity_poly.pdbx_strand_id
1 'polypeptide(L)'
;MENTEFRLNESKFFLERLKDSKDKSFEFEYYLNAYISSSRSVIWIMNSEYSKVKGWKKWYEDKGVSEEQKKLLDGIVKMRNRSLKQKPLKVTTYITIGDDKNFCDINDVAKRFVGKKVAIEIMEEKMDGFNFYEDTNRVEVSGELKISTTVEEFKNKDIIDICIEYDAWLLNIVNECVSIFG
;
A
#
# COMPACT_ATOMS: atom_id res chain seq x y z
N MET A 1 11.12 -11.00 24.13
CA MET A 1 11.97 -10.29 23.16
C MET A 1 12.01 -11.09 21.86
N GLU A 2 12.21 -12.41 21.95
CA GLU A 2 12.10 -13.34 20.82
C GLU A 2 10.77 -13.25 20.05
N ASN A 3 9.64 -12.96 20.71
CA ASN A 3 8.35 -12.96 20.01
C ASN A 3 8.19 -11.75 19.07
N THR A 4 8.69 -10.57 19.44
CA THR A 4 8.65 -9.40 18.54
C THR A 4 9.47 -9.64 17.28
N GLU A 5 10.71 -10.12 17.44
CA GLU A 5 11.59 -10.43 16.31
C GLU A 5 11.04 -11.58 15.46
N PHE A 6 10.51 -12.63 16.09
CA PHE A 6 9.87 -13.74 15.39
C PHE A 6 8.72 -13.25 14.51
N ARG A 7 7.85 -12.37 15.02
CA ARG A 7 6.72 -11.83 14.24
C ARG A 7 7.16 -10.88 13.15
N LEU A 8 8.22 -10.10 13.36
CA LEU A 8 8.82 -9.30 12.30
C LEU A 8 9.41 -10.18 11.19
N ASN A 9 10.07 -11.28 11.54
CA ASN A 9 10.61 -12.22 10.56
C ASN A 9 9.51 -12.98 9.81
N GLU A 10 8.42 -13.33 10.49
CA GLU A 10 7.23 -13.90 9.86
C GLU A 10 6.59 -12.92 8.86
N SER A 11 6.48 -11.63 9.21
CA SER A 11 5.95 -10.64 8.27
C SER A 11 6.85 -10.49 7.05
N LYS A 12 8.17 -10.45 7.24
CA LYS A 12 9.14 -10.42 6.13
C LYS A 12 9.02 -11.65 5.23
N PHE A 13 8.87 -12.84 5.81
CA PHE A 13 8.64 -14.05 5.03
C PHE A 13 7.42 -13.92 4.11
N PHE A 14 6.30 -13.42 4.63
CA PHE A 14 5.11 -13.21 3.80
C PHE A 14 5.28 -12.10 2.75
N LEU A 15 6.06 -11.05 3.04
CA LEU A 15 6.38 -10.02 2.06
C LEU A 15 7.20 -10.59 0.89
N GLU A 16 8.20 -11.42 1.16
CA GLU A 16 8.97 -12.06 0.10
C GLU A 16 8.09 -12.99 -0.74
N ARG A 17 7.20 -13.77 -0.11
CA ARG A 17 6.23 -14.61 -0.85
C ARG A 17 5.22 -13.79 -1.66
N LEU A 18 4.83 -12.62 -1.18
CA LEU A 18 3.99 -11.69 -1.92
C LEU A 18 4.69 -11.21 -3.21
N LYS A 19 5.97 -10.84 -3.13
CA LYS A 19 6.77 -10.42 -4.28
C LYS A 19 6.92 -11.56 -5.30
N ASP A 20 7.22 -12.77 -4.83
CA ASP A 20 7.39 -13.97 -5.68
C ASP A 20 6.09 -14.39 -6.41
N SER A 21 4.93 -13.98 -5.89
CA SER A 21 3.62 -14.37 -6.42
C SER A 21 2.95 -13.30 -7.26
N LYS A 22 3.65 -12.21 -7.64
CA LYS A 22 3.09 -11.06 -8.38
C LYS A 22 2.25 -11.45 -9.60
N ASP A 23 2.69 -12.45 -10.35
CA ASP A 23 2.02 -12.90 -11.58
C ASP A 23 0.89 -13.91 -11.34
N LYS A 24 0.68 -14.32 -10.09
CA LYS A 24 -0.28 -15.37 -9.70
C LYS A 24 -1.39 -14.78 -8.84
N SER A 25 -2.48 -14.35 -9.49
CA SER A 25 -3.56 -13.57 -8.86
C SER A 25 -4.06 -14.11 -7.51
N PHE A 26 -4.37 -15.42 -7.39
CA PHE A 26 -4.90 -15.95 -6.12
C PHE A 26 -3.83 -16.11 -5.03
N GLU A 27 -2.64 -16.61 -5.38
CA GLU A 27 -1.53 -16.74 -4.43
C GLU A 27 -1.13 -15.35 -3.89
N PHE A 28 -1.08 -14.34 -4.76
CA PHE A 28 -0.78 -12.96 -4.41
C PHE A 28 -1.75 -12.43 -3.34
N GLU A 29 -3.06 -12.60 -3.56
CA GLU A 29 -4.07 -12.15 -2.60
C GLU A 29 -3.95 -12.88 -1.25
N TYR A 30 -3.65 -14.18 -1.25
CA TYR A 30 -3.45 -14.93 -0.01
C TYR A 30 -2.25 -14.42 0.78
N TYR A 31 -1.11 -14.23 0.11
CA TYR A 31 0.09 -13.70 0.75
C TYR A 31 -0.08 -12.25 1.20
N LEU A 32 -0.84 -11.43 0.47
CA LEU A 32 -1.15 -10.07 0.88
C LEU A 32 -1.96 -10.04 2.19
N ASN A 33 -3.01 -10.87 2.28
CA ASN A 33 -3.80 -10.99 3.51
C ASN A 33 -2.95 -11.51 4.68
N ALA A 34 -2.10 -12.51 4.44
CA ALA A 34 -1.20 -13.07 5.45
C ALA A 34 -0.17 -12.02 5.94
N TYR A 35 0.45 -11.29 5.00
CA TYR A 35 1.41 -10.23 5.30
C TYR A 35 0.77 -9.12 6.16
N ILE A 36 -0.39 -8.60 5.76
CA ILE A 36 -1.07 -7.51 6.49
C ILE A 36 -1.49 -7.96 7.89
N SER A 37 -1.91 -9.22 8.04
CA SER A 37 -2.24 -9.80 9.34
C SER A 37 -1.01 -9.93 10.25
N SER A 38 0.07 -10.51 9.74
CA SER A 38 1.31 -10.75 10.49
C SER A 38 2.00 -9.42 10.85
N SER A 39 2.24 -8.55 9.88
CA SER A 39 2.91 -7.25 10.05
C SER A 39 2.20 -6.33 11.05
N ARG A 40 0.85 -6.30 11.08
CA ARG A 40 0.12 -5.50 12.09
C ARG A 40 0.22 -6.06 13.50
N SER A 41 0.47 -7.36 13.65
CA SER A 41 0.64 -7.98 14.95
C SER A 41 2.00 -7.67 15.60
N VAL A 42 3.01 -7.27 14.81
CA VAL A 42 4.37 -6.94 15.31
C VAL A 42 4.31 -5.88 16.41
N ILE A 43 3.67 -4.74 16.15
CA ILE A 43 3.54 -3.65 17.14
C ILE A 43 2.74 -4.09 18.37
N TRP A 44 1.72 -4.93 18.20
CA TRP A 44 0.91 -5.42 19.32
C TRP A 44 1.73 -6.35 20.23
N ILE A 45 2.51 -7.24 19.64
CA ILE A 45 3.42 -8.14 20.37
C ILE A 45 4.53 -7.32 21.04
N MET A 46 5.15 -6.37 20.33
CA MET A 46 6.13 -5.44 20.91
C MET A 46 5.57 -4.71 22.13
N ASN A 47 4.38 -4.14 22.04
CA ASN A 47 3.73 -3.51 23.19
C ASN A 47 3.49 -4.51 24.33
N SER A 48 3.05 -5.74 24.03
CA SER A 48 2.83 -6.76 25.06
C SER A 48 4.12 -7.16 25.78
N GLU A 49 5.26 -7.20 25.07
CA GLU A 49 6.56 -7.57 25.64
C GLU A 49 7.20 -6.43 26.43
N TYR A 50 7.14 -5.19 25.92
CA TYR A 50 7.93 -4.09 26.46
C TYR A 50 7.14 -3.05 27.26
N SER A 51 5.80 -3.08 27.25
CA SER A 51 4.99 -2.05 27.95
C SER A 51 5.23 -1.93 29.46
N LYS A 52 5.76 -2.99 30.09
CA LYS A 52 6.12 -3.00 31.52
C LYS A 52 7.55 -2.53 31.79
N VAL A 53 8.38 -2.36 30.75
CA VAL A 53 9.75 -1.87 30.89
C VAL A 53 9.71 -0.37 31.13
N LYS A 54 10.42 0.08 32.17
CA LYS A 54 10.43 1.49 32.58
C LYS A 54 10.93 2.36 31.43
N GLY A 55 10.17 3.39 31.07
CA GLY A 55 10.51 4.33 30.02
C GLY A 55 10.02 3.96 28.62
N TRP A 56 9.65 2.69 28.37
CA TRP A 56 9.20 2.24 27.05
C TRP A 56 7.97 2.99 26.55
N LYS A 57 6.94 3.11 27.39
CA LYS A 57 5.68 3.77 27.02
C LYS A 57 5.92 5.21 26.55
N LYS A 58 6.74 5.96 27.31
CA LYS A 58 7.09 7.34 26.96
C LYS A 58 7.88 7.39 25.65
N TRP A 59 8.89 6.54 25.49
CA TRP A 59 9.66 6.45 24.24
C TRP A 59 8.76 6.17 23.03
N TYR A 60 7.81 5.23 23.16
CA TYR A 60 6.90 4.88 22.07
C TYR A 60 5.91 6.02 21.74
N GLU A 61 5.39 6.71 22.75
CA GLU A 61 4.51 7.87 22.57
C GLU A 61 5.26 9.07 21.93
N ASP A 62 6.52 9.25 22.27
CA ASP A 62 7.39 10.34 21.77
C ASP A 62 7.90 10.08 20.33
N LYS A 63 7.70 8.88 19.76
CA LYS A 63 8.27 8.50 18.45
C LYS A 63 7.90 9.46 17.32
N GLY A 64 6.72 10.08 17.40
CA GLY A 64 6.18 10.91 16.33
C GLY A 64 6.04 10.15 15.01
N VAL A 65 5.17 10.63 14.13
CA VAL A 65 5.11 10.14 12.75
C VAL A 65 4.96 11.34 11.85
N SER A 66 5.68 11.36 10.73
CA SER A 66 5.42 12.32 9.66
C SER A 66 4.00 12.15 9.11
N GLU A 67 3.49 13.16 8.41
CA GLU A 67 2.14 13.11 7.82
C GLU A 67 2.05 12.00 6.75
N GLU A 68 3.12 11.77 6.01
CA GLU A 68 3.24 10.68 5.02
C GLU A 68 3.18 9.30 5.71
N GLN A 69 3.96 9.11 6.78
CA GLN A 69 3.92 7.87 7.56
C GLN A 69 2.54 7.66 8.19
N LYS A 70 1.90 8.71 8.68
CA LYS A 70 0.55 8.61 9.24
C LYS A 70 -0.45 8.10 8.21
N LYS A 71 -0.41 8.62 6.97
CA LYS A 71 -1.25 8.12 5.86
C LYS A 71 -0.99 6.65 5.55
N LEU A 72 0.28 6.24 5.51
CA LEU A 72 0.66 4.84 5.33
C LEU A 72 0.06 3.96 6.45
N LEU A 73 0.32 4.31 7.71
CA LEU A 73 -0.16 3.55 8.87
C LEU A 73 -1.68 3.45 8.92
N ASP A 74 -2.38 4.56 8.68
CA ASP A 74 -3.84 4.59 8.64
C ASP A 74 -4.41 3.72 7.52
N GLY A 75 -3.77 3.72 6.34
CA GLY A 75 -4.15 2.87 5.22
C GLY A 75 -3.97 1.38 5.54
N ILE A 76 -2.85 0.99 6.14
CA ILE A 76 -2.61 -0.40 6.58
C ILE A 76 -3.61 -0.82 7.66
N VAL A 77 -3.95 0.07 8.60
CA VAL A 77 -4.98 -0.20 9.62
C VAL A 77 -6.35 -0.45 8.97
N LYS A 78 -6.73 0.36 7.99
CA LYS A 78 -7.98 0.19 7.23
C LYS A 78 -7.99 -1.13 6.48
N MET A 79 -6.91 -1.47 5.77
CA MET A 79 -6.74 -2.75 5.08
C MET A 79 -6.96 -3.93 6.04
N ARG A 80 -6.25 -3.94 7.17
CA ARG A 80 -6.37 -5.02 8.15
C ARG A 80 -7.80 -5.13 8.69
N ASN A 81 -8.42 -4.00 9.03
CA ASN A 81 -9.78 -4.00 9.56
C ASN A 81 -10.81 -4.52 8.54
N ARG A 82 -10.64 -4.16 7.27
CA ARG A 82 -11.48 -4.65 6.18
C ARG A 82 -11.30 -6.15 5.97
N SER A 83 -10.04 -6.61 5.86
CA SER A 83 -9.67 -8.02 5.73
C SER A 83 -10.28 -8.88 6.85
N LEU A 84 -10.17 -8.41 8.10
CA LEU A 84 -10.61 -9.16 9.27
C LEU A 84 -12.14 -9.18 9.46
N LYS A 85 -12.84 -8.09 9.13
CA LYS A 85 -14.23 -7.89 9.54
C LYS A 85 -15.25 -7.89 8.41
N GLN A 86 -14.82 -7.68 7.17
CA GLN A 86 -15.74 -7.40 6.06
C GLN A 86 -15.52 -8.35 4.89
N LYS A 87 -14.34 -8.34 4.29
CA LYS A 87 -14.03 -9.08 3.07
C LYS A 87 -12.52 -9.26 2.92
N PRO A 88 -12.05 -10.35 2.29
CA PRO A 88 -10.63 -10.52 1.96
C PRO A 88 -10.10 -9.32 1.16
N LEU A 89 -8.82 -9.00 1.34
CA LEU A 89 -8.14 -8.05 0.46
C LEU A 89 -8.09 -8.65 -0.93
N LYS A 90 -8.70 -7.94 -1.88
CA LYS A 90 -8.60 -8.23 -3.30
C LYS A 90 -7.85 -7.12 -3.99
N VAL A 91 -6.99 -7.50 -4.92
CA VAL A 91 -6.26 -6.53 -5.72
C VAL A 91 -6.99 -6.24 -7.00
N THR A 92 -6.75 -5.04 -7.51
CA THR A 92 -7.27 -4.60 -8.81
C THR A 92 -6.14 -3.99 -9.59
N THR A 93 -6.09 -4.27 -10.89
CA THR A 93 -5.24 -3.51 -11.80
C THR A 93 -5.75 -2.09 -11.90
N TYR A 94 -4.87 -1.15 -11.63
CA TYR A 94 -5.14 0.27 -11.68
C TYR A 94 -4.27 0.90 -12.75
N ILE A 95 -4.91 1.46 -13.77
CA ILE A 95 -4.23 2.06 -14.91
C ILE A 95 -4.43 3.56 -14.83
N THR A 96 -3.32 4.28 -14.67
CA THR A 96 -3.31 5.73 -14.56
C THR A 96 -2.47 6.35 -15.67
N ILE A 97 -2.83 7.57 -16.05
CA ILE A 97 -2.05 8.42 -16.94
C ILE A 97 -1.72 9.69 -16.15
N GLY A 98 -0.45 10.05 -16.03
CA GLY A 98 0.00 11.27 -15.37
C GLY A 98 1.22 11.08 -14.47
N ASP A 99 1.36 11.94 -13.48
CA ASP A 99 2.45 11.90 -12.49
C ASP A 99 1.94 11.58 -11.07
N ASP A 100 2.84 11.58 -10.09
CA ASP A 100 2.50 11.20 -8.71
C ASP A 100 1.55 12.20 -8.01
N LYS A 101 1.42 13.42 -8.53
CA LYS A 101 0.56 14.48 -7.98
C LYS A 101 -0.71 14.68 -8.80
N ASN A 102 -0.62 14.57 -10.12
CA ASN A 102 -1.70 14.81 -11.06
C ASN A 102 -1.80 13.60 -11.98
N PHE A 103 -2.86 12.80 -11.80
CA PHE A 103 -3.10 11.63 -12.62
C PHE A 103 -4.59 11.46 -12.87
N CYS A 104 -4.90 10.73 -13.94
CA CYS A 104 -6.24 10.29 -14.27
C CYS A 104 -6.33 8.76 -14.20
N ASP A 105 -7.39 8.24 -13.58
CA ASP A 105 -7.76 6.83 -13.65
C ASP A 105 -8.50 6.53 -14.96
N ILE A 106 -7.94 5.65 -15.80
CA ILE A 106 -8.54 5.29 -17.08
C ILE A 106 -9.92 4.67 -16.88
N ASN A 107 -10.16 3.92 -15.79
CA ASN A 107 -11.47 3.34 -15.52
C ASN A 107 -12.52 4.44 -15.26
N ASP A 108 -12.14 5.53 -14.59
CA ASP A 108 -13.05 6.64 -14.32
C ASP A 108 -13.37 7.44 -15.59
N VAL A 109 -12.43 7.52 -16.54
CA VAL A 109 -12.71 8.03 -17.89
C VAL A 109 -13.66 7.09 -18.62
N ALA A 110 -13.35 5.80 -18.68
CA ALA A 110 -14.12 4.80 -19.40
C ALA A 110 -15.58 4.69 -18.89
N LYS A 111 -15.80 4.81 -17.58
CA LYS A 111 -17.14 4.80 -16.97
C LYS A 111 -18.10 5.84 -17.57
N ARG A 112 -17.59 6.99 -18.03
CA ARG A 112 -18.39 8.08 -18.62
C ARG A 112 -18.96 7.73 -20.00
N PHE A 113 -18.39 6.71 -20.64
CA PHE A 113 -18.77 6.26 -21.97
C PHE A 113 -19.47 4.90 -21.98
N VAL A 114 -19.83 4.36 -20.81
CA VAL A 114 -20.59 3.11 -20.71
C VAL A 114 -21.89 3.22 -21.51
N GLY A 115 -22.11 2.25 -22.41
CA GLY A 115 -23.28 2.20 -23.28
C GLY A 115 -23.19 3.07 -24.55
N LYS A 116 -22.07 3.76 -24.78
CA LYS A 116 -21.83 4.57 -25.99
C LYS A 116 -20.87 3.84 -26.94
N LYS A 117 -20.98 4.11 -28.24
CA LYS A 117 -19.96 3.72 -29.22
C LYS A 117 -18.80 4.71 -29.14
N VAL A 118 -17.59 4.22 -28.86
CA VAL A 118 -16.39 5.03 -28.69
C VAL A 118 -15.29 4.63 -29.69
N ALA A 119 -14.46 5.60 -30.07
CA ALA A 119 -13.17 5.36 -30.70
C ALA A 119 -12.08 5.71 -29.66
N ILE A 120 -11.06 4.86 -29.54
CA ILE A 120 -9.94 5.06 -28.62
C ILE A 120 -8.66 5.10 -29.46
N GLU A 121 -7.87 6.15 -29.27
CA GLU A 121 -6.58 6.34 -29.92
C GLU A 121 -5.50 6.42 -28.83
N ILE A 122 -4.44 5.63 -28.99
CA ILE A 122 -3.30 5.58 -28.06
C ILE A 122 -2.05 5.92 -28.88
N MET A 123 -1.37 7.00 -28.48
CA MET A 123 -0.19 7.52 -29.17
C MET A 123 0.96 7.68 -28.18
N GLU A 124 2.18 7.45 -28.65
CA GLU A 124 3.39 7.81 -27.91
C GLU A 124 3.71 9.28 -28.17
N GLU A 125 3.78 10.09 -27.12
CA GLU A 125 4.12 11.51 -27.20
C GLU A 125 5.42 11.79 -26.42
N LYS A 126 6.15 12.84 -26.84
CA LYS A 126 7.26 13.35 -26.04
C LYS A 126 6.69 13.95 -24.76
N MET A 127 7.15 13.47 -23.60
CA MET A 127 6.68 13.92 -22.30
C MET A 127 6.87 15.43 -22.13
N ASP A 128 5.77 16.15 -21.92
CA ASP A 128 5.74 17.57 -21.54
C ASP A 128 4.81 17.82 -20.33
N GLY A 129 4.73 16.82 -19.44
CA GLY A 129 3.88 16.82 -18.24
C GLY A 129 2.54 16.08 -18.43
N PHE A 130 1.68 16.19 -17.42
CA PHE A 130 0.31 15.66 -17.46
C PHE A 130 -0.65 16.69 -18.06
N ASN A 131 -1.41 16.30 -19.07
CA ASN A 131 -2.50 17.12 -19.64
C ASN A 131 -3.81 16.34 -19.62
N PHE A 132 -4.89 17.03 -19.29
CA PHE A 132 -6.25 16.51 -19.33
C PHE A 132 -7.15 17.54 -20.02
N TYR A 133 -7.79 17.13 -21.10
CA TYR A 133 -8.76 17.92 -21.85
C TYR A 133 -10.06 17.13 -22.00
N GLU A 134 -11.19 17.81 -21.83
CA GLU A 134 -12.51 17.22 -21.97
C GLU A 134 -13.48 18.21 -22.58
N ASP A 135 -14.21 17.75 -23.59
CA ASP A 135 -15.39 18.42 -24.13
C ASP A 135 -16.58 17.43 -24.24
N THR A 136 -17.69 17.87 -24.83
CA THR A 136 -18.92 17.08 -24.94
C THR A 136 -18.74 15.74 -25.68
N ASN A 137 -17.74 15.63 -26.54
CA ASN A 137 -17.56 14.49 -27.44
C ASN A 137 -16.19 13.80 -27.32
N ARG A 138 -15.19 14.46 -26.72
CA ARG A 138 -13.81 13.97 -26.67
C ARG A 138 -13.21 14.15 -25.28
N VAL A 139 -12.47 13.13 -24.83
CA VAL A 139 -11.56 13.21 -23.70
C VAL A 139 -10.16 12.91 -24.22
N GLU A 140 -9.21 13.76 -23.88
CA GLU A 140 -7.78 13.59 -24.19
C GLU A 140 -7.01 13.62 -22.89
N VAL A 141 -6.18 12.60 -22.67
CA VAL A 141 -5.30 12.51 -21.52
C VAL A 141 -3.92 12.15 -22.02
N SER A 142 -2.91 12.98 -21.68
CA SER A 142 -1.52 12.69 -21.95
C SER A 142 -0.68 12.77 -20.67
N GLY A 143 0.32 11.90 -20.58
CA GLY A 143 1.15 11.71 -19.40
C GLY A 143 1.77 10.32 -19.38
N GLU A 144 2.49 10.01 -18.30
CA GLU A 144 3.09 8.68 -18.13
C GLU A 144 2.00 7.64 -17.84
N LEU A 145 1.95 6.58 -18.64
CA LEU A 145 1.08 5.43 -18.40
C LEU A 145 1.69 4.56 -17.28
N LYS A 146 1.00 4.45 -16.15
CA LYS A 146 1.38 3.57 -15.05
C LYS A 146 0.33 2.48 -14.86
N ILE A 147 0.79 1.23 -14.80
CA ILE A 147 -0.03 0.08 -14.43
C ILE A 147 0.44 -0.38 -13.07
N SER A 148 -0.45 -0.34 -12.09
CA SER A 148 -0.16 -0.74 -10.72
C SER A 148 -1.15 -1.81 -10.24
N THR A 149 -0.66 -2.74 -9.43
CA THR A 149 -1.53 -3.65 -8.68
C THR A 149 -1.86 -2.98 -7.36
N THR A 150 -3.13 -2.63 -7.14
CA THR A 150 -3.51 -1.80 -6.00
C THR A 150 -4.64 -2.39 -5.16
N VAL A 151 -4.91 -1.73 -4.03
CA VAL A 151 -6.08 -1.96 -3.16
C VAL A 151 -6.84 -0.65 -2.94
N GLU A 152 -8.09 -0.77 -2.50
CA GLU A 152 -9.02 0.34 -2.25
C GLU A 152 -8.43 1.49 -1.42
N GLU A 153 -7.58 1.19 -0.43
CA GLU A 153 -6.97 2.16 0.47
C GLU A 153 -5.82 2.97 -0.14
N PHE A 154 -5.19 2.48 -1.21
CA PHE A 154 -3.93 3.01 -1.74
C PHE A 154 -3.96 3.23 -3.25
N LYS A 155 -4.90 4.05 -3.74
CA LYS A 155 -5.01 4.37 -5.18
C LYS A 155 -3.70 4.93 -5.75
N ASN A 156 -3.41 4.58 -7.01
CA ASN A 156 -2.22 5.03 -7.75
C ASN A 156 -0.88 4.67 -7.08
N LYS A 157 -0.86 3.63 -6.23
CA LYS A 157 0.35 3.06 -5.68
C LYS A 157 0.31 1.55 -5.83
N ASP A 158 1.44 0.97 -6.19
CA ASP A 158 1.59 -0.48 -6.21
C ASP A 158 1.59 -0.99 -4.76
N ILE A 159 0.80 -2.02 -4.51
CA ILE A 159 0.61 -2.56 -3.18
C ILE A 159 1.89 -3.20 -2.64
N ILE A 160 2.79 -3.69 -3.51
CA ILE A 160 4.09 -4.21 -3.08
C ILE A 160 4.93 -3.07 -2.50
N ASP A 161 4.97 -1.92 -3.17
CA ASP A 161 5.75 -0.76 -2.72
C ASP A 161 5.24 -0.26 -1.35
N ILE A 162 3.91 -0.20 -1.18
CA ILE A 162 3.28 0.10 0.11
C ILE A 162 3.72 -0.88 1.20
N CYS A 163 3.74 -2.19 0.90
CA CYS A 163 4.15 -3.19 1.86
C CYS A 163 5.65 -3.10 2.20
N ILE A 164 6.50 -2.79 1.21
CA ILE A 164 7.94 -2.55 1.44
C ILE A 164 8.14 -1.33 2.34
N GLU A 165 7.44 -0.22 2.07
CA GLU A 165 7.52 1.01 2.87
C GLU A 165 7.11 0.74 4.33
N TYR A 166 6.02 -0.02 4.53
CA TYR A 166 5.55 -0.38 5.87
C TYR A 166 6.49 -1.35 6.61
N ASP A 167 7.06 -2.33 5.90
CA ASP A 167 8.05 -3.25 6.50
C ASP A 167 9.33 -2.52 6.94
N ALA A 168 9.79 -1.56 6.13
CA ALA A 168 10.93 -0.72 6.50
C ALA A 168 10.64 0.11 7.77
N TRP A 169 9.42 0.66 7.89
CA TRP A 169 9.00 1.35 9.11
C TRP A 169 8.98 0.40 10.32
N LEU A 170 8.42 -0.81 10.17
CA LEU A 170 8.39 -1.83 11.23
C LEU A 170 9.81 -2.24 11.67
N LEU A 171 10.70 -2.47 10.71
CA LEU A 171 12.09 -2.83 10.98
C LEU A 171 12.78 -1.75 11.82
N ASN A 172 12.63 -0.48 11.44
CA ASN A 172 13.26 0.63 12.13
C ASN A 172 12.77 0.74 13.58
N ILE A 173 11.45 0.72 13.80
CA ILE A 173 10.89 0.87 15.15
C ILE A 173 11.20 -0.32 16.05
N VAL A 174 11.22 -1.54 15.51
CA VAL A 174 11.59 -2.75 16.27
C VAL A 174 13.07 -2.74 16.62
N ASN A 175 13.96 -2.46 15.67
CA ASN A 175 15.39 -2.42 15.92
C ASN A 175 15.74 -1.39 16.99
N GLU A 176 15.11 -0.22 16.94
CA GLU A 176 15.31 0.80 17.96
C GLU A 176 14.75 0.36 19.33
N CYS A 177 13.56 -0.25 19.37
CA CYS A 177 13.00 -0.79 20.60
C CYS A 177 13.93 -1.82 21.26
N VAL A 178 14.42 -2.78 20.48
CA VAL A 178 15.32 -3.83 20.96
C VAL A 178 16.65 -3.23 21.41
N SER A 179 17.20 -2.26 20.68
CA SER A 179 18.46 -1.62 21.08
C SER A 179 18.38 -0.87 22.42
N ILE A 180 17.21 -0.34 22.79
CA ILE A 180 17.04 0.48 24.01
C ILE A 180 16.55 -0.36 25.19
N PHE A 181 15.67 -1.32 24.95
CA PHE A 181 14.92 -2.05 25.98
C PHE A 181 15.14 -3.57 25.96
N GLY A 182 15.89 -4.07 24.98
CA GLY A 182 16.23 -5.48 24.79
C GLY A 182 17.39 -5.96 25.65
#